data_AF-A0A7S2FFI4-F1
#
_entry.id   AF-A0A7S2FFI4-F1
#
_cell.length_a   1.000
_cell.length_b   1.000
_cell.length_c   1.000
_cell.angle_alpha   90.00
_cell.angle_beta   90.00
_cell.angle_gamma   90.00
#
_symmetry.space_group_name_H-M   'P 1'
#
loop_
_entity.id
_entity.type
_entity.pdbx_description
1 polymer ?
#
loop_
_entity_poly.entity_id
_entity_poly.type
_entity_poly.pdbx_seq_one_letter_code
_entity_poly.pdbx_strand_id
1 'polypeptide(L)'
;QEVASAGATVIDTVLASDVELISLLQRQRDLSALLESDDDQAPVAPGLQEELSEVFERLQQIEASTAESRAAKILSGLGFTLKMQSQPMSDMSGGWRVRCALAAALFIEPHLLLLDEPTNH
;
A
#
# COMPACT_ATOMS: atom_id res chain seq x y z
N GLN A 1 27.29 -11.88 -3.32
CA GLN A 1 26.03 -11.56 -4.04
C GLN A 1 25.21 -10.73 -3.07
N GLU A 2 25.36 -9.41 -3.14
CA GLU A 2 24.72 -8.49 -2.19
C GLU A 2 23.23 -8.41 -2.50
N VAL A 3 22.42 -8.94 -1.59
CA VAL A 3 20.98 -8.66 -1.55
C VAL A 3 20.87 -7.20 -1.16
N ALA A 4 20.81 -6.29 -2.14
CA ALA A 4 20.37 -4.94 -1.89
C ALA A 4 19.02 -5.05 -1.16
N SER A 5 18.92 -4.54 0.05
CA SER A 5 17.64 -4.26 0.68
C SER A 5 16.96 -3.21 -0.20
N ALA A 6 16.28 -3.65 -1.25
CA ALA A 6 15.57 -2.77 -2.16
C ALA A 6 14.53 -2.06 -1.29
N GLY A 7 14.78 -0.79 -0.97
CA GLY A 7 13.84 0.02 -0.21
C GLY A 7 12.49 0.13 -0.92
N ALA A 8 11.47 0.60 -0.22
CA ALA A 8 10.13 0.79 -0.79
C ALA A 8 10.20 1.51 -2.14
N THR A 9 9.53 0.94 -3.15
CA THR A 9 9.44 1.57 -4.46
C THR A 9 8.53 2.80 -4.41
N VAL A 10 8.49 3.57 -5.49
CA VAL A 10 7.57 4.71 -5.60
C VAL A 10 6.12 4.24 -5.45
N ILE A 11 5.72 3.14 -6.09
CA ILE A 11 4.35 2.64 -5.98
C ILE A 11 4.05 2.09 -4.58
N ASP A 12 5.00 1.41 -3.95
CA ASP A 12 4.85 0.95 -2.56
C ASP A 12 4.67 2.12 -1.60
N THR A 13 5.38 3.22 -1.84
CA THR A 13 5.28 4.44 -1.01
C THR A 13 3.88 5.06 -1.08
N VAL A 14 3.26 5.05 -2.27
CA VAL A 14 1.87 5.54 -2.44
C VAL A 14 0.88 4.60 -1.76
N LEU A 15 0.99 3.29 -1.97
CA LEU A 15 0.12 2.32 -1.32
C LEU A 15 0.23 2.37 0.20
N ALA A 16 1.44 2.59 0.73
CA ALA A 16 1.71 2.71 2.15
C ALA A 16 1.08 3.94 2.82
N SER A 17 0.60 4.92 2.03
CA SER A 17 -0.11 6.07 2.57
C SER A 17 -1.53 5.76 3.04
N ASP A 18 -2.13 4.68 2.55
CA ASP A 18 -3.41 4.16 3.02
C ASP A 18 -3.18 3.23 4.22
N VAL A 19 -3.25 3.81 5.42
CA VAL A 19 -3.00 3.11 6.68
C VAL A 19 -4.00 1.97 6.90
N GLU A 20 -5.26 2.16 6.50
CA GLU A 20 -6.28 1.13 6.66
C GLU A 20 -5.97 -0.08 5.78
N LEU A 21 -5.71 0.15 4.49
CA LEU A 21 -5.33 -0.90 3.54
C LEU A 21 -4.14 -1.72 4.04
N ILE A 22 -3.05 -1.05 4.47
CA ILE A 22 -1.85 -1.72 4.98
C ILE A 22 -2.17 -2.55 6.23
N SER A 23 -2.93 -1.98 7.17
CA SER A 23 -3.28 -2.67 8.41
C SER A 23 -4.11 -3.93 8.15
N LEU A 24 -5.04 -3.89 7.21
CA LEU A 24 -5.90 -5.01 6.85
C LEU A 24 -5.11 -6.10 6.11
N LEU A 25 -4.24 -5.73 5.17
CA LEU A 25 -3.39 -6.69 4.46
C LEU A 25 -2.41 -7.39 5.40
N GLN A 26 -1.85 -6.65 6.37
CA GLN A 26 -1.02 -7.25 7.42
C GLN A 26 -1.85 -8.18 8.29
N ARG A 27 -3.03 -7.75 8.73
CA ARG A 27 -3.90 -8.57 9.58
C ARG A 27 -4.35 -9.85 8.88
N GLN A 28 -4.70 -9.77 7.60
CA GLN A 28 -5.01 -10.93 6.76
C GLN A 28 -3.85 -11.91 6.75
N ARG A 29 -2.61 -11.44 6.48
CA ARG A 29 -1.41 -12.29 6.47
C ARG A 29 -1.19 -12.98 7.82
N ASP A 30 -1.30 -12.24 8.90
CA ASP A 30 -1.07 -12.76 10.26
C ASP A 30 -2.12 -13.84 10.61
N LEU A 31 -3.40 -13.59 10.30
CA LEU A 31 -4.49 -14.56 10.53
C LEU A 31 -4.34 -15.80 9.65
N SER A 32 -4.00 -15.63 8.37
CA SER A 32 -3.73 -16.77 7.47
C SER A 32 -2.57 -17.62 7.98
N ALA A 33 -1.47 -17.00 8.43
CA ALA A 33 -0.32 -17.74 8.98
C ALA A 33 -0.65 -18.50 10.27
N LEU A 34 -1.51 -17.94 11.14
CA LEU A 34 -1.98 -18.62 12.35
C LEU A 34 -2.92 -19.80 12.04
N LEU A 35 -3.67 -19.75 10.94
CA LEU A 35 -4.53 -20.85 10.50
C LEU A 35 -3.75 -21.96 9.79
N GLU A 36 -2.65 -21.61 9.11
CA GLU A 36 -1.75 -22.54 8.44
C GLU A 36 -0.71 -23.17 9.38
N SER A 37 -0.63 -22.74 10.65
CA SER A 37 0.34 -23.32 11.58
C SER A 37 -0.03 -24.76 11.93
N ASP A 38 0.81 -25.71 11.48
CA ASP A 38 0.74 -27.18 11.64
C ASP A 38 0.86 -27.68 13.10
N ASP A 39 0.51 -26.88 14.11
CA ASP A 39 0.43 -27.39 15.48
C ASP A 39 -0.87 -28.20 15.64
N ASP A 40 -0.85 -29.45 15.16
CA ASP A 40 -1.94 -30.44 15.17
C ASP A 40 -2.61 -30.63 16.54
N GLN A 41 -1.97 -30.15 17.62
CA GLN A 41 -2.44 -30.25 19.00
C GLN A 41 -2.93 -28.92 19.59
N ALA A 42 -2.73 -27.79 18.90
CA ALA A 42 -3.26 -26.50 19.33
C ALA A 42 -4.69 -26.34 18.83
N PRO A 43 -5.69 -26.13 19.71
CA PRO A 43 -7.02 -25.74 19.26
C PRO A 43 -6.89 -24.43 18.49
N VAL A 44 -7.36 -24.40 17.24
CA VAL A 44 -7.53 -23.15 16.51
C VAL A 44 -8.32 -22.22 17.42
N ALA A 45 -7.74 -21.06 17.77
CA ALA A 45 -8.39 -20.15 18.70
C ALA A 45 -9.78 -19.78 18.13
N PRO A 46 -10.83 -19.83 18.96
CA PRO A 46 -12.19 -19.55 18.49
C PRO A 46 -12.24 -18.11 17.98
N GLY A 47 -12.80 -17.93 16.77
CA GLY A 47 -13.00 -16.61 16.16
C GLY A 47 -11.97 -16.21 15.09
N LEU A 48 -10.87 -16.95 14.89
CA LEU A 48 -9.87 -16.58 13.86
C LEU A 48 -10.45 -16.59 12.44
N GLN A 49 -11.25 -17.61 12.10
CA GLN A 49 -11.90 -17.70 10.79
C GLN A 49 -12.95 -16.60 10.59
N GLU A 50 -13.68 -16.24 11.64
CA GLU A 50 -14.66 -15.16 11.60
C GLU A 50 -13.97 -13.82 11.38
N GLU A 51 -12.92 -13.53 12.15
CA GLU A 51 -12.11 -12.32 11.98
C GLU A 51 -11.47 -12.24 10.59
N LEU A 52 -10.95 -13.36 10.07
CA LEU A 52 -10.40 -13.39 8.71
C LEU A 52 -11.47 -13.08 7.66
N SER A 53 -12.69 -13.59 7.84
CA SER A 53 -13.83 -13.26 6.99
C SER A 53 -14.15 -11.76 7.04
N GLU A 54 -14.20 -11.16 8.23
CA GLU A 54 -14.44 -9.72 8.41
C GLU A 54 -13.36 -8.87 7.73
N VAL A 55 -12.08 -9.26 7.85
CA VAL A 55 -10.96 -8.59 7.19
C VAL A 55 -11.10 -8.69 5.67
N PHE A 56 -11.47 -9.85 5.13
CA PHE A 56 -11.71 -10.02 3.70
C PHE A 56 -12.86 -9.15 3.19
N GLU A 57 -13.97 -9.10 3.92
CA GLU A 57 -15.10 -8.23 3.60
C GLU A 57 -14.68 -6.76 3.60
N ARG A 58 -13.87 -6.33 4.59
CA ARG A 58 -13.38 -4.95 4.65
C ARG A 58 -12.43 -4.64 3.48
N LEU A 59 -11.50 -5.54 3.16
CA LEU A 59 -10.60 -5.39 2.00
C LEU A 59 -11.38 -5.29 0.68
N GLN A 60 -12.48 -6.03 0.54
CA GLN A 60 -13.36 -5.94 -0.61
C GLN A 60 -14.08 -4.58 -0.68
N GLN A 61 -14.59 -4.08 0.46
CA GLN A 61 -15.27 -2.79 0.53
C GLN A 61 -14.39 -1.61 0.14
N ILE A 62 -13.09 -1.66 0.50
CA ILE A 62 -12.12 -0.61 0.14
C ILE A 62 -11.44 -0.85 -1.23
N GLU A 63 -11.92 -1.86 -1.98
CA GLU A 63 -11.39 -2.23 -3.29
C GLU A 63 -9.87 -2.49 -3.28
N ALA A 64 -9.37 -3.20 -2.26
CA ALA A 64 -7.94 -3.46 -2.08
C ALA A 64 -7.29 -4.12 -3.32
N SER A 65 -8.04 -4.95 -4.05
CA SER A 65 -7.56 -5.62 -5.28
C SER A 65 -7.24 -4.67 -6.43
N THR A 66 -7.81 -3.46 -6.44
CA THR A 66 -7.55 -2.44 -7.48
C THR A 66 -6.56 -1.38 -7.03
N ALA A 67 -6.15 -1.38 -5.75
CA ALA A 67 -5.32 -0.35 -5.14
C ALA A 67 -4.03 -0.06 -5.94
N GLU A 68 -3.30 -1.10 -6.34
CA GLU A 68 -2.07 -0.94 -7.13
C GLU A 68 -2.34 -0.29 -8.50
N SER A 69 -3.40 -0.71 -9.19
CA SER A 69 -3.79 -0.11 -10.47
C SER A 69 -4.22 1.35 -10.33
N ARG A 70 -4.93 1.69 -9.25
CA ARG A 70 -5.32 3.08 -8.93
C ARG A 70 -4.08 3.93 -8.63
N ALA A 71 -3.15 3.45 -7.80
CA ALA A 71 -1.90 4.12 -7.50
C ALA A 71 -1.06 4.36 -8.76
N ALA A 72 -0.89 3.33 -9.60
CA ALA A 72 -0.16 3.42 -10.86
C ALA A 72 -0.76 4.46 -11.81
N LYS A 73 -2.09 4.55 -11.87
CA LYS A 73 -2.81 5.55 -12.68
C LYS A 73 -2.55 6.98 -12.20
N ILE A 74 -2.61 7.22 -10.89
CA ILE A 74 -2.32 8.54 -10.28
C ILE A 74 -0.87 8.93 -10.59
N LEU A 75 0.08 8.03 -10.33
CA LEU A 75 1.50 8.24 -10.61
C LEU A 75 1.76 8.55 -12.08
N SER A 76 1.12 7.81 -13.00
CA SER A 76 1.23 8.08 -14.44
C SER A 76 0.70 9.47 -14.80
N GLY A 77 -0.40 9.92 -14.20
CA GLY A 77 -0.95 11.27 -14.37
C GLY A 77 -0.02 12.38 -13.86
N LEU A 78 0.85 12.08 -12.89
CA LEU A 78 1.86 13.01 -12.37
C LEU A 78 3.21 12.91 -13.08
N GLY A 79 3.30 12.08 -14.14
CA GLY A 79 4.47 11.96 -15.02
C GLY A 79 5.43 10.82 -14.67
N PHE A 80 5.10 9.95 -13.70
CA PHE A 80 5.93 8.79 -13.39
C PHE A 80 5.74 7.69 -14.45
N THR A 81 6.80 7.35 -15.17
CA THR A 81 6.79 6.19 -16.08
C THR A 81 6.69 4.88 -15.30
N LEU A 82 6.22 3.80 -15.93
CA LEU A 82 6.16 2.46 -15.29
C LEU A 82 7.51 2.03 -14.71
N LYS A 83 8.62 2.37 -15.39
CA LYS A 83 9.97 2.11 -14.89
C LYS A 83 10.29 2.88 -13.60
N MET A 84 9.84 4.12 -13.49
CA MET A 84 10.05 4.93 -12.29
C MET A 84 9.19 4.46 -11.12
N GLN A 85 7.99 3.95 -11.40
CA GLN A 85 7.08 3.44 -10.37
C GLN A 85 7.68 2.25 -9.60
N SER A 86 8.44 1.39 -10.29
CA SER A 86 9.15 0.25 -9.70
C SER A 86 10.56 0.56 -9.19
N GLN A 87 11.03 1.82 -9.30
CA GLN A 87 12.33 2.22 -8.75
C GLN A 87 12.24 2.50 -7.24
N PRO A 88 13.32 2.25 -6.48
CA PRO A 88 13.40 2.64 -5.08
C PRO A 88 13.16 4.14 -4.89
N MET A 89 12.39 4.53 -3.88
CA MET A 89 12.12 5.94 -3.57
C MET A 89 13.41 6.71 -3.23
N SER A 90 14.43 6.01 -2.71
CA SER A 90 15.77 6.57 -2.46
C SER A 90 16.42 7.18 -3.69
N ASP A 91 16.11 6.66 -4.88
CA ASP A 91 16.75 7.04 -6.14
C ASP A 91 16.06 8.23 -6.81
N MET A 92 14.90 8.64 -6.29
CA MET A 92 14.13 9.77 -6.80
C MET A 92 14.72 11.12 -6.35
N SER A 93 14.77 12.10 -7.26
CA SER A 93 15.17 13.48 -6.94
C SER A 93 14.14 14.15 -6.02
N GLY A 94 14.53 15.23 -5.32
CA GLY A 94 13.64 15.94 -4.39
C GLY A 94 12.28 16.34 -5.01
N GLY A 95 12.27 16.85 -6.24
CA GLY A 95 11.03 17.19 -6.95
C GLY A 95 10.13 15.98 -7.20
N TRP A 96 10.71 14.82 -7.57
CA TRP A 96 9.95 13.57 -7.71
C TRP A 96 9.42 13.07 -6.37
N ARG A 97 10.15 13.25 -5.27
CA ARG A 97 9.65 12.91 -3.92
C ARG A 97 8.45 13.77 -3.52
N VAL A 98 8.46 15.07 -3.84
CA VAL A 98 7.30 15.96 -3.62
C VAL A 98 6.11 15.52 -4.47
N ARG A 99 6.32 15.18 -5.76
CA ARG A 99 5.25 14.65 -6.62
C ARG A 99 4.71 13.31 -6.13
N CYS A 100 5.57 12.44 -5.57
CA CYS A 100 5.15 11.19 -4.94
C CYS A 100 4.28 11.46 -3.70
N ALA A 101 4.65 12.45 -2.87
CA ALA A 101 3.83 12.85 -1.73
C ALA A 101 2.45 13.38 -2.15
N LEU A 102 2.39 14.14 -3.26
CA LEU A 102 1.12 14.53 -3.87
C LEU A 102 0.32 13.31 -4.36
N ALA A 103 0.98 12.33 -5.00
CA ALA A 103 0.34 11.10 -5.43
C ALA A 103 -0.28 10.32 -4.26
N ALA A 104 0.46 10.21 -3.15
CA ALA A 104 -0.02 9.62 -1.90
C ALA A 104 -1.24 10.37 -1.34
N ALA A 105 -1.18 11.71 -1.29
CA ALA A 105 -2.30 12.53 -0.83
C ALA A 105 -3.56 12.41 -1.71
N LEU A 106 -3.40 12.20 -3.02
CA LEU A 106 -4.52 11.95 -3.93
C LEU A 106 -5.06 10.52 -3.81
N PHE A 107 -4.19 9.54 -3.51
CA PHE A 107 -4.57 8.14 -3.39
C PHE A 107 -5.49 7.86 -2.20
N ILE A 108 -5.30 8.56 -1.09
CA ILE A 108 -6.14 8.44 0.11
C ILE A 108 -7.52 9.15 -0.01
N GLU A 109 -7.81 9.77 -1.15
CA GLU A 109 -9.09 10.46 -1.47
C GLU A 109 -9.64 11.32 -0.31
N PRO A 110 -8.88 12.33 0.17
CA PRO A 110 -9.27 13.09 1.35
C PRO A 110 -10.45 14.02 1.05
N HIS A 111 -11.31 14.23 2.05
CA HIS A 111 -12.46 15.16 1.93
C HIS A 111 -12.05 16.60 1.63
N LEU A 112 -10.87 17.03 2.09
CA LEU A 112 -10.29 18.34 1.82
C LEU A 112 -8.78 18.18 1.60
N LEU A 113 -8.29 18.68 0.46
CA LEU A 113 -6.87 18.73 0.13
C LEU A 113 -6.46 20.20 -0.05
N LEU A 114 -5.54 20.67 0.79
CA LEU A 114 -4.94 22.01 0.66
C LEU A 114 -3.55 21.88 0.04
N LEU A 115 -3.36 22.55 -1.10
CA LEU A 115 -2.09 22.58 -1.82
C LEU A 115 -1.59 24.02 -1.86
N ASP A 116 -0.38 24.24 -1.37
CA ASP A 116 0.30 25.52 -1.49
C ASP A 116 1.30 25.44 -2.66
N GLU A 117 1.08 26.23 -3.70
CA GLU A 117 1.93 26.31 -4.92
C GLU A 117 2.29 24.94 -5.57
N PRO A 118 1.33 24.04 -5.86
CA PRO A 118 1.64 22.67 -6.32
C PRO A 118 2.28 22.58 -7.72
N THR A 119 2.35 23.70 -8.45
CA THR A 119 2.89 23.76 -9.82
C THR A 119 4.28 24.37 -9.90
N ASN A 120 4.84 24.83 -8.79
CA ASN A 120 6.19 25.39 -8.77
C ASN A 120 7.18 24.20 -8.63
N HIS A 121 7.88 23.87 -9.74
CA HIS A 121 8.87 22.79 -9.96
C HIS A 121 8.47 21.65 -10.94
#